data_AF-A0A931VP95-F1
#
_entry.id   AF-A0A931VP95-F1
#
_cell.length_a   1.000
_cell.length_b   1.000
_cell.length_c   1.000
_cell.angle_alpha   90.00
_cell.angle_beta   90.00
_cell.angle_gamma   90.00
#
_symmetry.space_group_name_H-M   'P 1'
#
loop_
_entity.id
_entity.type
_entity.pdbx_description
1 polymer ?
#
loop_
_entity_poly.entity_id
_entity_poly.type
_entity_poly.pdbx_seq_one_letter_code
_entity_poly.pdbx_strand_id
1 'polypeptide(L)'
;MSRLARDDNALLAASIETLAVEARAIRDEAFGTRVTWSPKVFIPLTQLCRDKCGYCTFAQPPARLDAPYLEMDDVLAIARAGADAGCHEALFTLGERPELRYPQAASWLRDHGHATTVEYLISACAAVLDETGLLPHANAGALSADELRALREVSASQGMMIESLDEHLDAHRGSPDKTPLRRLATLEDAGRLGIPFTTGLLVGIGDTRAMRLAALRAIVASHERHGHVQEVIIQNFVPKPGTTMHLASACSADELAWTLAVARIMLPTDVHLQAPPNLSEDFGALLRHGIDDWGGVSPVTPDHVNPEMPWPHLDRLREVTEAHGHTLAPRLTVYPAWARQPDRWLDEALRFPVLRRSDAESLARDDHWHAGGDEDPPQLLATEPTTFRVGTVAGGAVAEVLAGVMAGEEVGIDEIVTLFSARGPEVRAVADVADELRRQAVGDTVTWVSNRNINYTNVCTFKCRFCAFSKGPLS
;
A
#
# COMPACT_ATOMS: atom_id res chain seq x y z
N MET A 1 11.52 -18.11 10.54
CA MET A 1 12.22 -17.12 11.40
C MET A 1 13.71 -17.42 11.42
N SER A 2 14.54 -16.45 11.04
CA SER A 2 15.99 -16.51 11.16
C SER A 2 16.45 -16.76 12.60
N ARG A 3 17.65 -17.33 12.76
CA ARG A 3 18.33 -17.46 14.06
C ARG A 3 18.59 -16.09 14.71
N LEU A 4 18.86 -15.05 13.91
CA LEU A 4 19.09 -13.68 14.39
C LEU A 4 17.82 -13.03 14.96
N ALA A 5 16.64 -13.31 14.37
CA ALA A 5 15.36 -12.78 14.83
C ALA A 5 14.99 -13.17 16.28
N ARG A 6 15.57 -14.26 16.79
CA ARG A 6 15.25 -14.85 18.10
C ARG A 6 16.11 -14.31 19.24
N ASP A 7 17.14 -13.52 18.96
CA ASP A 7 18.10 -13.03 19.97
C ASP A 7 18.32 -11.52 19.84
N ASP A 8 17.73 -10.74 20.76
CA ASP A 8 17.91 -9.29 20.83
C ASP A 8 19.37 -8.89 20.97
N ASN A 9 20.18 -9.64 21.73
CA ASN A 9 21.59 -9.30 21.92
C ASN A 9 22.37 -9.47 20.62
N ALA A 10 22.04 -10.48 19.82
CA ALA A 10 22.65 -10.68 18.52
C ALA A 10 22.29 -9.54 17.55
N LEU A 11 21.02 -9.11 17.51
CA LEU A 11 20.58 -7.98 16.68
C LEU A 11 21.24 -6.66 17.09
N LEU A 12 21.36 -6.41 18.40
CA LEU A 12 21.99 -5.20 18.94
C LEU A 12 23.49 -5.15 18.68
N ALA A 13 24.17 -6.30 18.68
CA ALA A 13 25.62 -6.41 18.46
C ALA A 13 26.03 -6.46 16.99
N ALA A 14 25.12 -6.85 16.08
CA ALA A 14 25.42 -6.97 14.65
C ALA A 14 25.64 -5.60 13.98
N SER A 15 26.54 -5.58 12.99
CA SER A 15 26.75 -4.38 12.16
C SER A 15 25.58 -4.17 11.21
N ILE A 16 25.37 -2.91 10.78
CA ILE A 16 24.30 -2.56 9.83
C ILE A 16 24.49 -3.32 8.51
N GLU A 17 25.72 -3.51 8.05
CA GLU A 17 26.03 -4.24 6.82
C GLU A 17 25.59 -5.70 6.90
N THR A 18 25.86 -6.35 8.05
CA THR A 18 25.48 -7.74 8.29
C THR A 18 23.97 -7.88 8.29
N LEU A 19 23.28 -7.00 9.02
CA LEU A 19 21.82 -6.96 9.08
C LEU A 19 21.21 -6.66 7.70
N ALA A 20 21.80 -5.74 6.94
CA ALA A 20 21.32 -5.37 5.62
C ALA A 20 21.45 -6.52 4.60
N VAL A 21 22.52 -7.30 4.66
CA VAL A 21 22.67 -8.51 3.82
C VAL A 21 21.55 -9.51 4.09
N GLU A 22 21.28 -9.79 5.35
CA GLU A 22 20.24 -10.73 5.74
C GLU A 22 18.83 -10.21 5.41
N ALA A 23 18.56 -8.93 5.70
CA ALA A 23 17.29 -8.29 5.38
C ALA A 23 17.00 -8.33 3.88
N ARG A 24 18.00 -8.06 3.02
CA ARG A 24 17.85 -8.20 1.57
C ARG A 24 17.55 -9.63 1.16
N ALA A 25 18.27 -10.60 1.68
CA ALA A 25 18.03 -12.01 1.35
C ALA A 25 16.59 -12.43 1.69
N ILE A 26 16.09 -12.04 2.88
CA ILE A 26 14.70 -12.32 3.28
C ILE A 26 13.70 -11.62 2.36
N ARG A 27 13.95 -10.34 2.00
CA ARG A 27 13.08 -9.57 1.10
C ARG A 27 13.06 -10.19 -0.29
N ASP A 28 14.21 -10.50 -0.86
CA ASP A 28 14.35 -11.07 -2.20
C ASP A 28 13.70 -12.47 -2.27
N GLU A 29 13.82 -13.28 -1.21
CA GLU A 29 13.15 -14.59 -1.12
C GLU A 29 11.61 -14.44 -1.06
N ALA A 30 11.10 -13.47 -0.30
CA ALA A 30 9.68 -13.30 -0.08
C ALA A 30 8.94 -12.55 -1.21
N PHE A 31 9.58 -11.55 -1.82
CA PHE A 31 8.95 -10.60 -2.74
C PHE A 31 9.64 -10.54 -4.12
N GLY A 32 10.75 -11.26 -4.30
CA GLY A 32 11.51 -11.25 -5.55
C GLY A 32 12.04 -9.86 -5.88
N THR A 33 11.90 -9.48 -7.14
CA THR A 33 12.32 -8.17 -7.66
C THR A 33 11.24 -7.11 -7.51
N ARG A 34 10.04 -7.45 -7.04
CA ARG A 34 8.91 -6.52 -6.97
C ARG A 34 9.07 -5.55 -5.81
N VAL A 35 8.88 -4.27 -6.10
CA VAL A 35 8.70 -3.21 -5.09
C VAL A 35 7.37 -2.54 -5.36
N THR A 36 6.54 -2.41 -4.35
CA THR A 36 5.20 -1.84 -4.50
C THR A 36 5.12 -0.37 -4.08
N TRP A 37 4.01 0.27 -4.42
CA TRP A 37 3.59 1.59 -3.91
C TRP A 37 2.07 1.70 -4.01
N SER A 38 1.44 2.54 -3.18
CA SER A 38 0.00 2.81 -3.27
C SER A 38 -0.28 4.17 -3.92
N PRO A 39 -0.92 4.21 -5.11
CA PRO A 39 -1.42 5.45 -5.70
C PRO A 39 -2.60 5.96 -4.89
N LYS A 40 -2.41 7.06 -4.14
CA LYS A 40 -3.41 7.53 -3.17
C LYS A 40 -3.61 9.03 -3.17
N VAL A 41 -4.77 9.48 -2.71
CA VAL A 41 -4.96 10.85 -2.20
C VAL A 41 -4.91 10.88 -0.68
N PHE A 42 -4.38 11.96 -0.13
CA PHE A 42 -4.36 12.21 1.32
C PHE A 42 -5.54 13.14 1.66
N ILE A 43 -6.47 12.66 2.48
CA ILE A 43 -7.63 13.42 2.94
C ILE A 43 -7.44 13.76 4.43
N PRO A 44 -7.01 14.99 4.77
CA PRO A 44 -6.80 15.42 6.15
C PRO A 44 -8.14 15.82 6.80
N LEU A 45 -9.02 14.84 7.06
CA LEU A 45 -10.41 15.07 7.47
C LEU A 45 -10.55 16.08 8.63
N THR A 46 -9.62 16.03 9.58
CA THR A 46 -9.43 17.11 10.55
C THR A 46 -7.98 17.17 11.01
N GLN A 47 -7.47 18.40 11.16
CA GLN A 47 -6.19 18.70 11.77
C GLN A 47 -6.33 19.03 13.27
N LEU A 48 -7.54 19.01 13.83
CA LEU A 48 -7.73 19.10 15.27
C LEU A 48 -7.42 17.75 15.92
N CYS A 49 -6.72 17.78 17.05
CA CYS A 49 -6.39 16.57 17.80
C CYS A 49 -6.48 16.79 19.30
N ARG A 50 -6.95 15.78 20.05
CA ARG A 50 -6.90 15.77 21.51
C ARG A 50 -5.47 15.66 22.03
N ASP A 51 -4.65 14.85 21.36
CA ASP A 51 -3.26 14.61 21.71
C ASP A 51 -2.35 15.84 21.49
N LYS A 52 -1.14 15.78 22.04
CA LYS A 52 -0.11 16.84 21.98
C LYS A 52 1.26 16.24 21.69
N CYS A 53 1.33 15.40 20.66
CA CYS A 53 2.58 14.73 20.27
C CYS A 53 3.66 15.77 19.96
N GLY A 54 4.81 15.66 20.62
CA GLY A 54 5.86 16.67 20.61
C GLY A 54 6.55 16.87 19.27
N TYR A 55 6.41 15.91 18.34
CA TYR A 55 6.96 15.93 16.98
C TYR A 55 5.94 16.33 15.90
N CYS A 56 4.65 16.45 16.24
CA CYS A 56 3.57 16.50 15.25
C CYS A 56 3.21 17.94 14.85
N THR A 57 3.35 18.25 13.56
CA THR A 57 2.85 19.50 12.94
C THR A 57 1.46 19.37 12.34
N PHE A 58 0.96 18.15 12.17
CA PHE A 58 -0.38 17.91 11.61
C PHE A 58 -1.47 18.42 12.56
N ALA A 59 -1.29 18.23 13.88
CA ALA A 59 -2.21 18.73 14.89
C ALA A 59 -2.12 20.25 15.02
N GLN A 60 -3.21 20.95 14.72
CA GLN A 60 -3.34 22.41 14.82
C GLN A 60 -4.40 22.79 15.86
N PRO A 61 -4.25 23.95 16.54
CA PRO A 61 -5.34 24.52 17.34
C PRO A 61 -6.44 25.10 16.44
N PRO A 62 -7.70 25.21 16.90
CA PRO A 62 -8.80 25.79 16.11
C PRO A 62 -8.52 27.17 15.54
N ALA A 63 -7.72 28.00 16.24
CA ALA A 63 -7.38 29.35 15.79
C ALA A 63 -6.51 29.41 14.51
N ARG A 64 -6.02 28.27 14.01
CA ARG A 64 -5.20 28.16 12.80
C ARG A 64 -5.92 27.45 11.65
N LEU A 65 -7.19 27.09 11.83
CA LEU A 65 -7.98 26.39 10.83
C LEU A 65 -9.20 27.22 10.44
N ASP A 66 -9.56 27.17 9.16
CA ASP A 66 -10.77 27.82 8.67
C ASP A 66 -12.03 27.09 9.16
N ALA A 67 -11.97 25.76 9.24
CA ALA A 67 -13.03 24.89 9.74
C ALA A 67 -12.48 23.76 10.62
N PRO A 68 -13.27 23.22 11.58
CA PRO A 68 -12.85 22.09 12.41
C PRO A 68 -12.62 20.78 11.63
N TYR A 69 -13.38 20.55 10.56
CA TYR A 69 -13.26 19.40 9.67
C TYR A 69 -13.37 19.87 8.21
N LEU A 70 -12.90 19.05 7.26
CA LEU A 70 -13.26 19.22 5.85
C LEU A 70 -14.77 18.99 5.67
N GLU A 71 -15.41 19.82 4.85
CA GLU A 71 -16.78 19.60 4.40
C GLU A 71 -16.85 18.39 3.45
N MET A 72 -18.01 17.74 3.36
CA MET A 72 -18.17 16.54 2.50
C MET A 72 -17.84 16.82 1.04
N ASP A 73 -18.20 18.01 0.54
CA ASP A 73 -17.90 18.42 -0.83
C ASP A 73 -16.40 18.55 -1.08
N ASP A 74 -15.63 19.03 -0.09
CA ASP A 74 -14.17 19.12 -0.17
C ASP A 74 -13.52 17.73 -0.16
N VAL A 75 -14.02 16.83 0.70
CA VAL A 75 -13.60 15.41 0.73
C VAL A 75 -13.79 14.77 -0.64
N LEU A 76 -14.99 14.93 -1.23
CA LEU A 76 -15.32 14.37 -2.54
C LEU A 76 -14.53 15.05 -3.68
N ALA A 77 -14.24 16.35 -3.57
CA ALA A 77 -13.40 17.04 -4.56
C ALA A 77 -11.98 16.46 -4.59
N ILE A 78 -11.37 16.25 -3.42
CA ILE A 78 -10.04 15.60 -3.33
C ILE A 78 -10.09 14.18 -3.88
N ALA A 79 -11.11 13.40 -3.51
CA ALA A 79 -11.27 12.02 -3.97
C ALA A 79 -11.45 11.92 -5.49
N ARG A 80 -12.29 12.78 -6.09
CA ARG A 80 -12.50 12.83 -7.54
C ARG A 80 -11.21 13.19 -8.28
N ALA A 81 -10.48 14.19 -7.80
CA ALA A 81 -9.17 14.54 -8.36
C ALA A 81 -8.17 13.37 -8.28
N GLY A 82 -8.22 12.58 -7.19
CA GLY A 82 -7.46 11.34 -7.05
C GLY A 82 -7.83 10.29 -8.08
N ALA A 83 -9.12 9.99 -8.23
CA ALA A 83 -9.62 9.02 -9.19
C ALA A 83 -9.24 9.41 -10.63
N ASP A 84 -9.40 10.69 -10.99
CA ASP A 84 -9.01 11.24 -12.29
C ASP A 84 -7.50 11.13 -12.55
N ALA A 85 -6.69 11.18 -11.50
CA ALA A 85 -5.24 11.00 -11.55
C ALA A 85 -4.79 9.53 -11.46
N GLY A 86 -5.71 8.57 -11.51
CA GLY A 86 -5.39 7.13 -11.46
C GLY A 86 -5.09 6.59 -10.05
N CYS A 87 -5.50 7.29 -8.99
CA CYS A 87 -5.39 6.75 -7.63
C CYS A 87 -6.34 5.57 -7.41
N HIS A 88 -5.96 4.72 -6.46
CA HIS A 88 -6.78 3.59 -5.99
C HIS A 88 -7.19 3.72 -4.52
N GLU A 89 -6.44 4.50 -3.74
CA GLU A 89 -6.64 4.66 -2.31
C GLU A 89 -7.05 6.10 -1.95
N ALA A 90 -7.99 6.19 -1.01
CA ALA A 90 -8.29 7.42 -0.28
C ALA A 90 -7.79 7.27 1.16
N LEU A 91 -6.62 7.82 1.45
CA LEU A 91 -6.01 7.80 2.78
C LEU A 91 -6.65 8.89 3.64
N PHE A 92 -7.53 8.49 4.53
CA PHE A 92 -8.05 9.37 5.57
C PHE A 92 -7.05 9.43 6.72
N THR A 93 -6.60 10.64 7.05
CA THR A 93 -5.78 10.91 8.23
C THR A 93 -6.40 12.05 9.03
N LEU A 94 -6.39 11.90 10.34
CA LEU A 94 -7.10 12.81 11.24
C LEU A 94 -6.47 12.81 12.63
N GLY A 95 -6.71 13.89 13.37
CA GLY A 95 -6.42 13.90 14.79
C GLY A 95 -7.43 13.09 15.62
N GLU A 96 -6.98 12.59 16.76
CA GLU A 96 -7.76 11.68 17.60
C GLU A 96 -8.71 12.46 18.51
N ARG A 97 -10.00 12.14 18.40
CA ARG A 97 -11.10 12.62 19.25
C ARG A 97 -11.06 14.13 19.57
N PRO A 98 -10.87 15.02 18.59
CA PRO A 98 -10.79 16.47 18.86
C PRO A 98 -12.02 17.03 19.56
N GLU A 99 -13.19 16.43 19.38
CA GLU A 99 -14.46 16.80 20.03
C GLU A 99 -14.40 16.72 21.57
N LEU A 100 -13.50 15.91 22.13
CA LEU A 100 -13.30 15.81 23.59
C LEU A 100 -12.44 16.94 24.16
N ARG A 101 -11.73 17.68 23.29
CA ARG A 101 -10.84 18.78 23.69
C ARG A 101 -11.37 20.14 23.24
N TYR A 102 -11.99 20.20 22.07
CA TYR A 102 -12.40 21.44 21.41
C TYR A 102 -13.93 21.49 21.26
N PRO A 103 -14.61 22.39 21.97
CA PRO A 103 -16.06 22.59 21.82
C PRO A 103 -16.48 22.93 20.39
N GLN A 104 -15.61 23.58 19.61
CA GLN A 104 -15.82 23.89 18.19
C GLN A 104 -16.00 22.62 17.36
N ALA A 105 -15.17 21.60 17.60
CA ALA A 105 -15.28 20.31 16.92
C ALA A 105 -16.57 19.58 17.29
N ALA A 106 -16.94 19.58 18.58
CA ALA A 106 -18.19 18.98 19.03
C ALA A 106 -19.44 19.70 18.49
N SER A 107 -19.40 21.03 18.37
CA SER A 107 -20.50 21.79 17.76
C SER A 107 -20.64 21.49 16.28
N TRP A 108 -19.53 21.57 15.55
CA TRP A 108 -19.52 21.30 14.11
C TRP A 108 -20.09 19.91 13.81
N LEU A 109 -19.66 18.87 14.53
CA LEU A 109 -20.21 17.52 14.34
C LEU A 109 -21.74 17.47 14.54
N ARG A 110 -22.26 18.06 15.62
CA ARG A 110 -23.71 18.10 15.88
C ARG A 110 -24.47 18.85 14.79
N ASP A 111 -23.93 19.97 14.33
CA ASP A 111 -24.53 20.79 13.28
C ASP A 111 -24.59 20.03 11.93
N HIS A 112 -23.69 19.05 11.75
CA HIS A 112 -23.66 18.13 10.59
C HIS A 112 -24.30 16.76 10.87
N GLY A 113 -25.00 16.60 12.00
CA GLY A 113 -25.75 15.37 12.31
C GLY A 113 -24.91 14.19 12.80
N HIS A 114 -23.66 14.42 13.22
CA HIS A 114 -22.76 13.41 13.75
C HIS A 114 -22.51 13.62 15.26
N ALA A 115 -22.43 12.52 16.02
CA ALA A 115 -22.12 12.58 17.44
C ALA A 115 -20.60 12.52 17.70
N THR A 116 -19.84 11.86 16.82
CA THR A 116 -18.40 11.64 16.98
C THR A 116 -17.63 11.88 15.68
N THR A 117 -16.32 12.11 15.82
CA THR A 117 -15.42 12.19 14.66
C THR A 117 -15.45 10.91 13.82
N VAL A 118 -15.57 9.74 14.47
CA VAL A 118 -15.58 8.44 13.78
C VAL A 118 -16.86 8.26 12.96
N GLU A 119 -18.02 8.71 13.45
CA GLU A 119 -19.27 8.67 12.67
C GLU A 119 -19.19 9.52 11.40
N TYR A 120 -18.55 10.69 11.48
CA TYR A 120 -18.33 11.52 10.30
C TYR A 120 -17.32 10.86 9.33
N LEU A 121 -16.24 10.27 9.86
CA LEU A 121 -15.28 9.51 9.07
C LEU A 121 -15.94 8.34 8.31
N ILE A 122 -16.82 7.58 8.96
CA ILE A 122 -17.58 6.49 8.30
C ILE A 122 -18.38 7.03 7.12
N SER A 123 -19.07 8.16 7.33
CA SER A 123 -19.90 8.80 6.30
C SER A 123 -19.03 9.30 5.12
N ALA A 124 -17.86 9.86 5.42
CA ALA A 124 -16.90 10.32 4.42
C ALA A 124 -16.29 9.15 3.63
N CYS A 125 -15.91 8.06 4.29
CA CYS A 125 -15.43 6.84 3.64
C CYS A 125 -16.48 6.25 2.70
N ALA A 126 -17.72 6.12 3.16
CA ALA A 126 -18.83 5.62 2.34
C ALA A 126 -19.06 6.49 1.10
N ALA A 127 -19.14 7.81 1.28
CA ALA A 127 -19.33 8.75 0.17
C ALA A 127 -18.18 8.67 -0.85
N VAL A 128 -16.92 8.61 -0.40
CA VAL A 128 -15.77 8.46 -1.31
C VAL A 128 -15.83 7.16 -2.09
N LEU A 129 -16.15 6.04 -1.43
CA LEU A 129 -16.28 4.74 -2.08
C LEU A 129 -17.39 4.76 -3.14
N ASP A 130 -18.56 5.28 -2.81
CA ASP A 130 -19.73 5.27 -3.69
C ASP A 130 -19.57 6.23 -4.89
N GLU A 131 -19.01 7.42 -4.66
CA GLU A 131 -18.94 8.49 -5.67
C GLU A 131 -17.71 8.38 -6.59
N THR A 132 -16.62 7.78 -6.11
CA THR A 132 -15.33 7.76 -6.84
C THR A 132 -14.78 6.35 -7.05
N GLY A 133 -15.30 5.38 -6.30
CA GLY A 133 -14.77 4.03 -6.26
C GLY A 133 -13.40 3.91 -5.61
N LEU A 134 -12.75 4.99 -5.13
CA LEU A 134 -11.50 4.89 -4.39
C LEU A 134 -11.71 4.07 -3.11
N LEU A 135 -10.74 3.24 -2.76
CA LEU A 135 -10.80 2.39 -1.57
C LEU A 135 -10.35 3.20 -0.34
N PRO A 136 -11.21 3.40 0.67
CA PRO A 136 -10.81 4.13 1.87
C PRO A 136 -9.82 3.34 2.71
N HIS A 137 -8.77 4.02 3.17
CA HIS A 137 -7.88 3.60 4.25
C HIS A 137 -8.04 4.56 5.42
N ALA A 138 -8.47 4.06 6.58
CA ALA A 138 -8.69 4.90 7.75
C ALA A 138 -7.51 4.85 8.72
N ASN A 139 -6.69 5.90 8.76
CA ASN A 139 -5.66 6.10 9.78
C ASN A 139 -6.17 7.05 10.87
N ALA A 140 -7.02 6.51 11.74
CA ALA A 140 -7.85 7.26 12.70
C ALA A 140 -7.36 7.16 14.15
N GLY A 141 -6.17 6.62 14.37
CA GLY A 141 -5.59 6.52 15.70
C GLY A 141 -6.19 5.38 16.55
N ALA A 142 -6.22 5.58 17.87
CA ALA A 142 -6.65 4.54 18.81
C ALA A 142 -8.18 4.44 18.93
N LEU A 143 -8.75 3.54 18.14
CA LEU A 143 -10.18 3.25 18.12
C LEU A 143 -10.59 2.10 19.04
N SER A 144 -11.83 2.11 19.47
CA SER A 144 -12.47 0.97 20.15
C SER A 144 -12.84 -0.14 19.15
N ALA A 145 -13.05 -1.36 19.64
CA ALA A 145 -13.50 -2.47 18.81
C ALA A 145 -14.79 -2.18 18.01
N ASP A 146 -15.73 -1.42 18.58
CA ASP A 146 -16.98 -1.09 17.91
C ASP A 146 -16.78 -0.07 16.78
N GLU A 147 -15.93 0.94 17.01
CA GLU A 147 -15.54 1.91 15.97
C GLU A 147 -14.75 1.25 14.83
N LEU A 148 -13.81 0.35 15.15
CA LEU A 148 -13.06 -0.43 14.15
C LEU A 148 -14.01 -1.28 13.29
N ARG A 149 -14.98 -1.95 13.92
CA ARG A 149 -15.98 -2.78 13.23
C ARG A 149 -16.85 -1.94 12.30
N ALA A 150 -17.34 -0.81 12.75
CA ALA A 150 -18.18 0.07 11.93
C ALA A 150 -17.41 0.63 10.74
N LEU A 151 -16.14 1.03 10.91
CA LEU A 151 -15.30 1.46 9.80
C LEU A 151 -15.01 0.33 8.79
N ARG A 152 -14.92 -0.93 9.25
CA ARG A 152 -14.62 -2.08 8.38
C ARG A 152 -15.64 -2.25 7.26
N GLU A 153 -16.88 -1.81 7.45
CA GLU A 153 -17.93 -1.84 6.43
C GLU A 153 -17.66 -0.90 5.25
N VAL A 154 -16.83 0.13 5.45
CA VAL A 154 -16.59 1.21 4.47
C VAL A 154 -15.11 1.46 4.16
N SER A 155 -14.18 0.73 4.77
CA SER A 155 -12.73 0.86 4.55
C SER A 155 -12.08 -0.48 4.23
N ALA A 156 -11.31 -0.56 3.14
CA ALA A 156 -10.63 -1.80 2.72
C ALA A 156 -9.46 -2.17 3.64
N SER A 157 -8.90 -1.17 4.33
CA SER A 157 -7.92 -1.36 5.39
C SER A 157 -7.95 -0.19 6.38
N GLN A 158 -7.36 -0.40 7.54
CA GLN A 158 -7.28 0.61 8.60
C GLN A 158 -5.86 0.66 9.14
N GLY A 159 -5.52 1.72 9.87
CA GLY A 159 -4.15 1.89 10.33
C GLY A 159 -4.01 2.71 11.59
N MET A 160 -2.92 2.44 12.30
CA MET A 160 -2.45 3.23 13.42
C MET A 160 -1.00 2.87 13.76
N MET A 161 -0.16 3.88 13.93
CA MET A 161 1.23 3.70 14.40
C MET A 161 1.28 3.33 15.89
N ILE A 162 2.09 2.33 16.24
CA ILE A 162 2.49 2.06 17.64
C ILE A 162 3.47 3.13 18.11
N GLU A 163 4.42 3.50 17.26
CA GLU A 163 5.53 4.43 17.51
C GLU A 163 6.52 3.96 18.56
N SER A 164 6.09 3.77 19.80
CA SER A 164 6.89 3.30 20.93
C SER A 164 6.00 2.60 21.97
N LEU A 165 6.58 1.69 22.75
CA LEU A 165 5.92 1.06 23.90
C LEU A 165 6.40 1.61 25.25
N ASP A 166 7.19 2.68 25.24
CA ASP A 166 7.62 3.36 26.46
C ASP A 166 6.59 4.41 26.89
N GLU A 167 6.01 4.19 28.07
CA GLU A 167 5.00 5.07 28.66
C GLU A 167 5.54 6.41 29.16
N HIS A 168 6.86 6.56 29.27
CA HIS A 168 7.54 7.76 29.76
C HIS A 168 8.20 8.57 28.65
N LEU A 169 7.93 8.25 27.39
CA LEU A 169 8.50 8.97 26.26
C LEU A 169 8.03 10.43 26.24
N ASP A 170 8.99 11.36 26.34
CA ASP A 170 8.70 12.80 26.36
C ASP A 170 7.94 13.28 25.12
N ALA A 171 8.16 12.62 23.98
CA ALA A 171 7.44 12.87 22.73
C ALA A 171 5.92 12.70 22.84
N HIS A 172 5.42 11.89 23.77
CA HIS A 172 3.99 11.63 23.95
C HIS A 172 3.39 12.30 25.18
N ARG A 173 4.15 13.16 25.87
CA ARG A 173 3.66 13.87 27.05
C ARG A 173 2.39 14.68 26.72
N GLY A 174 1.30 14.40 27.45
CA GLY A 174 0.01 15.06 27.22
C GLY A 174 -0.79 14.50 26.05
N SER A 175 -0.47 13.29 25.59
CA SER A 175 -1.18 12.57 24.53
C SER A 175 -1.85 11.30 25.11
N PRO A 176 -3.05 11.40 25.70
CA PRO A 176 -3.71 10.27 26.37
C PRO A 176 -3.99 9.09 25.43
N ASP A 177 -4.15 9.34 24.13
CA ASP A 177 -4.44 8.28 23.18
C ASP A 177 -3.14 7.60 22.64
N LYS A 178 -1.95 8.09 23.02
CA LYS A 178 -0.63 7.51 22.67
C LYS A 178 -0.10 6.49 23.69
N THR A 179 -0.86 6.13 24.71
CA THR A 179 -0.39 5.16 25.72
C THR A 179 -0.16 3.76 25.10
N PRO A 180 0.92 3.05 25.47
CA PRO A 180 1.24 1.73 24.91
C PRO A 180 0.08 0.73 25.01
N LEU A 181 -0.58 0.67 26.17
CA LEU A 181 -1.73 -0.22 26.40
C LEU A 181 -2.88 0.05 25.43
N ARG A 182 -3.20 1.32 25.16
CA ARG A 182 -4.29 1.70 24.27
C ARG A 182 -3.96 1.42 22.80
N ARG A 183 -2.70 1.64 22.41
CA ARG A 183 -2.20 1.29 21.07
C ARG A 183 -2.24 -0.22 20.84
N LEU A 184 -1.74 -1.00 21.79
CA LEU A 184 -1.79 -2.46 21.71
C LEU A 184 -3.23 -3.00 21.72
N ALA A 185 -4.14 -2.41 22.51
CA ALA A 185 -5.54 -2.82 22.52
C ALA A 185 -6.20 -2.65 21.15
N THR A 186 -5.98 -1.50 20.49
CA THR A 186 -6.51 -1.22 19.14
C THR A 186 -5.96 -2.22 18.12
N LEU A 187 -4.65 -2.50 18.16
CA LEU A 187 -4.00 -3.48 17.29
C LEU A 187 -4.61 -4.89 17.47
N GLU A 188 -4.77 -5.33 18.73
CA GLU A 188 -5.36 -6.63 19.03
C GLU A 188 -6.84 -6.72 18.64
N ASP A 189 -7.62 -5.64 18.78
CA ASP A 189 -9.02 -5.58 18.36
C ASP A 189 -9.13 -5.64 16.83
N ALA A 190 -8.27 -4.94 16.09
CA ALA A 190 -8.21 -5.03 14.64
C ALA A 190 -7.92 -6.47 14.18
N GLY A 191 -7.01 -7.17 14.87
CA GLY A 191 -6.74 -8.59 14.66
C GLY A 191 -7.95 -9.48 14.89
N ARG A 192 -8.64 -9.31 16.02
CA ARG A 192 -9.87 -10.08 16.33
C ARG A 192 -10.99 -9.87 15.31
N LEU A 193 -11.06 -8.68 14.72
CA LEU A 193 -12.09 -8.30 13.74
C LEU A 193 -11.71 -8.68 12.30
N GLY A 194 -10.51 -9.24 12.07
CA GLY A 194 -10.07 -9.59 10.72
C GLY A 194 -9.94 -8.38 9.82
N ILE A 195 -9.31 -7.31 10.30
CA ILE A 195 -9.07 -6.07 9.55
C ILE A 195 -7.61 -6.07 9.05
N PRO A 196 -7.34 -5.96 7.74
CA PRO A 196 -6.01 -5.67 7.22
C PRO A 196 -5.51 -4.35 7.81
N PHE A 197 -4.42 -4.42 8.58
CA PHE A 197 -4.02 -3.32 9.45
C PHE A 197 -2.60 -2.83 9.17
N THR A 198 -2.47 -1.51 9.04
CA THR A 198 -1.20 -0.80 8.92
C THR A 198 -0.73 -0.35 10.29
N THR A 199 0.53 -0.61 10.63
CA THR A 199 1.13 -0.08 11.85
C THR A 199 2.58 0.30 11.64
N GLY A 200 3.31 0.65 12.68
CA GLY A 200 4.70 1.06 12.53
C GLY A 200 5.31 1.79 13.70
N LEU A 201 6.55 2.23 13.49
CA LEU A 201 7.39 2.94 14.44
C LEU A 201 7.78 4.31 13.90
N LEU A 202 8.01 5.25 14.82
CA LEU A 202 8.66 6.52 14.53
C LEU A 202 10.02 6.52 15.22
N VAL A 203 11.09 6.56 14.43
CA VAL A 203 12.47 6.37 14.87
C VAL A 203 13.11 7.73 15.15
N GLY A 204 13.77 7.88 16.30
CA GLY A 204 14.50 9.10 16.67
C GLY A 204 13.71 10.09 17.53
N ILE A 205 12.66 9.63 18.21
CA ILE A 205 11.82 10.48 19.09
C ILE A 205 12.22 10.40 20.58
N GLY A 206 13.45 9.98 20.85
CA GLY A 206 13.94 9.66 22.20
C GLY A 206 13.95 8.16 22.50
N ASP A 207 13.67 7.33 21.50
CA ASP A 207 13.63 5.88 21.58
C ASP A 207 15.00 5.24 21.36
N THR A 208 15.27 4.18 22.12
CA THR A 208 16.48 3.35 21.97
C THR A 208 16.22 2.14 21.07
N ARG A 209 17.29 1.53 20.53
CA ARG A 209 17.17 0.27 19.77
C ARG A 209 16.43 -0.83 20.52
N ALA A 210 16.66 -0.96 21.84
CA ALA A 210 15.95 -1.94 22.67
C ALA A 210 14.43 -1.67 22.73
N MET A 211 14.01 -0.40 22.79
CA MET A 211 12.59 -0.03 22.75
C MET A 211 11.96 -0.37 21.40
N ARG A 212 12.68 -0.14 20.29
CA ARG A 212 12.23 -0.51 18.95
C ARG A 212 12.05 -2.02 18.81
N LEU A 213 13.00 -2.81 19.32
CA LEU A 213 12.90 -4.27 19.36
C LEU A 213 11.66 -4.73 20.12
N ALA A 214 11.39 -4.15 21.30
CA ALA A 214 10.20 -4.46 22.09
C ALA A 214 8.90 -4.16 21.32
N ALA A 215 8.83 -3.00 20.64
CA ALA A 215 7.68 -2.63 19.83
C ALA A 215 7.49 -3.56 18.61
N LEU A 216 8.57 -3.89 17.89
CA LEU A 216 8.53 -4.86 16.79
C LEU A 216 8.08 -6.24 17.27
N ARG A 217 8.58 -6.73 18.42
CA ARG A 217 8.14 -8.01 19.00
C ARG A 217 6.65 -8.01 19.31
N ALA A 218 6.10 -6.90 19.82
CA ALA A 218 4.67 -6.81 20.08
C ALA A 218 3.84 -6.86 18.79
N ILE A 219 4.29 -6.16 17.73
CA ILE A 219 3.65 -6.21 16.41
C ILE A 219 3.71 -7.64 15.84
N VAL A 220 4.89 -8.28 15.85
CA VAL A 220 5.08 -9.67 15.41
C VAL A 220 4.16 -10.61 16.17
N ALA A 221 4.11 -10.53 17.50
CA ALA A 221 3.28 -11.40 18.30
C ALA A 221 1.78 -11.20 18.03
N SER A 222 1.36 -9.97 17.73
CA SER A 222 -0.03 -9.66 17.36
C SER A 222 -0.38 -10.24 15.98
N HIS A 223 0.53 -10.10 15.02
CA HIS A 223 0.36 -10.71 13.70
C HIS A 223 0.39 -12.25 13.78
N GLU A 224 1.27 -12.87 14.56
CA GLU A 224 1.29 -14.34 14.73
C GLU A 224 -0.03 -14.89 15.32
N ARG A 225 -0.71 -14.11 16.18
CA ARG A 225 -2.01 -14.48 16.73
C ARG A 225 -3.14 -14.37 15.71
N HIS A 226 -3.16 -13.30 14.91
CA HIS A 226 -4.35 -12.91 14.15
C HIS A 226 -4.17 -12.87 12.63
N GLY A 227 -2.94 -12.74 12.13
CA GLY A 227 -2.54 -12.64 10.72
C GLY A 227 -2.87 -11.30 10.04
N HIS A 228 -3.16 -10.27 10.83
CA HIS A 228 -3.88 -9.07 10.36
C HIS A 228 -2.99 -7.88 9.96
N VAL A 229 -1.76 -7.81 10.50
CA VAL A 229 -0.82 -6.74 10.15
C VAL A 229 -0.34 -6.97 8.74
N GLN A 230 -0.70 -6.10 7.80
CA GLN A 230 -0.29 -6.22 6.40
C GLN A 230 0.99 -5.46 6.09
N GLU A 231 1.23 -4.37 6.81
CA GLU A 231 2.43 -3.55 6.63
C GLU A 231 2.90 -2.93 7.94
N VAL A 232 4.22 -2.74 8.02
CA VAL A 232 4.91 -2.01 9.07
C VAL A 232 5.68 -0.85 8.45
N ILE A 233 5.37 0.36 8.89
CA ILE A 233 6.03 1.59 8.46
C ILE A 233 7.14 1.92 9.46
N ILE A 234 8.36 2.08 8.98
CA ILE A 234 9.46 2.64 9.77
C ILE A 234 9.72 4.05 9.25
N GLN A 235 9.21 5.03 9.99
CA GLN A 235 9.36 6.44 9.66
C GLN A 235 10.47 7.05 10.50
N ASN A 236 11.34 7.85 9.89
CA ASN A 236 12.34 8.65 10.60
C ASN A 236 11.74 9.97 11.11
N PHE A 237 12.13 10.37 12.33
CA PHE A 237 11.81 11.67 12.88
C PHE A 237 12.64 12.77 12.20
N VAL A 238 11.93 13.78 11.71
CA VAL A 238 12.50 15.04 11.21
C VAL A 238 12.01 16.17 12.14
N PRO A 239 12.90 16.95 12.78
CA PRO A 239 12.53 18.08 13.63
C PRO A 239 11.88 19.18 12.81
N LYS A 240 10.77 19.73 13.32
CA LYS A 240 9.99 20.74 12.59
C LYS A 240 9.73 21.99 13.42
N PRO A 241 9.83 23.19 12.82
CA PRO A 241 9.41 24.43 13.46
C PRO A 241 7.97 24.34 14.01
N GLY A 242 7.74 24.96 15.16
CA GLY A 242 6.41 24.98 15.78
C GLY A 242 6.04 23.74 16.60
N THR A 243 6.92 22.74 16.68
CA THR A 243 6.76 21.56 17.55
C THR A 243 7.57 21.71 18.84
N THR A 244 7.24 20.99 19.91
CA THR A 244 8.05 21.05 21.15
C THR A 244 9.40 20.37 20.98
N MET A 245 9.54 19.48 19.98
CA MET A 245 10.77 18.78 19.64
C MET A 245 11.57 19.44 18.49
N HIS A 246 11.29 20.69 18.13
CA HIS A 246 11.99 21.38 17.04
C HIS A 246 13.51 21.51 17.22
N LEU A 247 14.02 21.42 18.46
CA LEU A 247 15.46 21.43 18.80
C LEU A 247 16.03 20.03 19.05
N ALA A 248 15.22 18.98 18.95
CA ALA A 248 15.71 17.61 19.07
C ALA A 248 16.54 17.25 17.82
N SER A 249 17.46 16.29 17.98
CA SER A 249 18.22 15.77 16.85
C SER A 249 17.30 14.99 15.91
N ALA A 250 17.49 15.16 14.60
CA ALA A 250 16.85 14.29 13.62
C ALA A 250 17.33 12.85 13.78
N CYS A 251 16.50 11.89 13.34
CA CYS A 251 16.93 10.52 13.21
C CYS A 251 18.11 10.43 12.23
N SER A 252 19.18 9.76 12.62
CA SER A 252 20.32 9.52 11.72
C SER A 252 19.96 8.47 10.67
N ALA A 253 20.66 8.51 9.52
CA ALA A 253 20.55 7.48 8.49
C ALA A 253 20.89 6.09 9.03
N ASP A 254 21.89 5.98 9.91
CA ASP A 254 22.30 4.72 10.53
C ASP A 254 21.21 4.11 11.42
N GLU A 255 20.50 4.94 12.20
CA GLU A 255 19.42 4.45 13.07
C GLU A 255 18.20 4.01 12.25
N LEU A 256 17.88 4.71 11.17
CA LEU A 256 16.84 4.28 10.23
C LEU A 256 17.23 2.97 9.53
N ALA A 257 18.44 2.90 8.96
CA ALA A 257 18.96 1.73 8.26
C ALA A 257 19.02 0.49 9.15
N TRP A 258 19.50 0.65 10.39
CA TRP A 258 19.51 -0.43 11.38
C TRP A 258 18.08 -0.90 11.68
N THR A 259 17.15 0.03 11.92
CA THR A 259 15.77 -0.32 12.30
C THR A 259 15.03 -1.02 11.16
N LEU A 260 15.23 -0.60 9.91
CA LEU A 260 14.66 -1.26 8.73
C LEU A 260 15.17 -2.69 8.57
N ALA A 261 16.49 -2.88 8.63
CA ALA A 261 17.07 -4.20 8.45
C ALA A 261 16.58 -5.18 9.54
N VAL A 262 16.53 -4.72 10.79
CA VAL A 262 16.04 -5.52 11.90
C VAL A 262 14.53 -5.79 11.80
N ALA A 263 13.73 -4.81 11.38
CA ALA A 263 12.31 -5.01 11.14
C ALA A 263 12.08 -6.12 10.11
N ARG A 264 12.78 -6.10 8.96
CA ARG A 264 12.67 -7.18 7.96
C ARG A 264 13.07 -8.54 8.52
N ILE A 265 14.13 -8.62 9.33
CA ILE A 265 14.58 -9.88 9.94
C ILE A 265 13.54 -10.44 10.93
N MET A 266 12.85 -9.57 11.66
CA MET A 266 11.90 -9.97 12.71
C MET A 266 10.49 -10.24 12.19
N LEU A 267 10.02 -9.46 11.21
CA LEU A 267 8.66 -9.54 10.70
C LEU A 267 8.43 -10.83 9.90
N PRO A 268 7.25 -11.46 10.05
CA PRO A 268 6.81 -12.50 9.12
C PRO A 268 6.87 -12.04 7.66
N THR A 269 7.16 -12.95 6.73
CA THR A 269 7.43 -12.63 5.32
C THR A 269 6.21 -12.19 4.53
N ASP A 270 5.01 -12.39 5.07
CA ASP A 270 3.76 -11.84 4.53
C ASP A 270 3.51 -10.39 4.98
N VAL A 271 4.27 -9.87 5.95
CA VAL A 271 4.21 -8.46 6.36
C VAL A 271 5.14 -7.61 5.50
N HIS A 272 4.56 -6.63 4.82
CA HIS A 272 5.28 -5.67 4.00
C HIS A 272 6.01 -4.62 4.87
N LEU A 273 7.19 -4.18 4.44
CA LEU A 273 8.00 -3.20 5.17
C LEU A 273 8.17 -1.94 4.34
N GLN A 274 7.82 -0.81 4.96
CA GLN A 274 7.84 0.50 4.31
C GLN A 274 8.75 1.50 5.01
N ALA A 275 9.25 2.43 4.21
CA ALA A 275 9.85 3.67 4.66
C ALA A 275 9.41 4.81 3.72
N PRO A 276 8.95 5.96 4.24
CA PRO A 276 8.54 7.07 3.39
C PRO A 276 9.70 7.60 2.54
N PRO A 277 9.61 7.58 1.19
CA PRO A 277 10.73 7.93 0.33
C PRO A 277 11.03 9.43 0.34
N ASN A 278 10.05 10.28 0.66
CA ASN A 278 10.22 11.74 0.77
C ASN A 278 11.05 12.16 2.00
N LEU A 279 11.25 11.29 2.99
CA LEU A 279 11.96 11.63 4.23
C LEU A 279 13.44 11.21 4.23
N SER A 280 13.94 10.72 3.09
CA SER A 280 15.33 10.32 2.90
C SER A 280 15.91 10.98 1.65
N GLU A 281 17.10 11.59 1.75
CA GLU A 281 17.75 12.24 0.61
C GLU A 281 18.08 11.25 -0.53
N ASP A 282 18.63 10.08 -0.17
CA ASP A 282 18.83 8.94 -1.06
C ASP A 282 17.87 7.81 -0.67
N PHE A 283 16.60 7.92 -1.06
CA PHE A 283 15.62 6.88 -0.74
C PHE A 283 15.91 5.53 -1.43
N GLY A 284 16.69 5.52 -2.52
CA GLY A 284 17.13 4.27 -3.17
C GLY A 284 17.95 3.38 -2.24
N ALA A 285 18.72 3.99 -1.33
CA ALA A 285 19.46 3.27 -0.29
C ALA A 285 18.57 2.40 0.60
N LEU A 286 17.31 2.78 0.81
CA LEU A 286 16.38 2.08 1.72
C LEU A 286 16.09 0.64 1.24
N LEU A 287 16.10 0.39 -0.07
CA LEU A 287 15.98 -0.95 -0.66
C LEU A 287 17.05 -1.91 -0.14
N ARG A 288 18.25 -1.40 0.17
CA ARG A 288 19.33 -2.22 0.72
C ARG A 288 19.07 -2.69 2.15
N HIS A 289 18.06 -2.15 2.81
CA HIS A 289 17.71 -2.45 4.20
C HIS A 289 16.39 -3.23 4.34
N GLY A 290 15.87 -3.78 3.24
CA GLY A 290 14.82 -4.80 3.27
C GLY A 290 13.39 -4.30 3.08
N ILE A 291 13.19 -3.02 2.71
CA ILE A 291 11.87 -2.56 2.27
C ILE A 291 11.49 -3.24 0.96
N ASP A 292 10.20 -3.47 0.78
CA ASP A 292 9.60 -3.99 -0.45
C ASP A 292 8.48 -3.08 -0.97
N ASP A 293 8.24 -1.96 -0.30
CA ASP A 293 7.18 -1.02 -0.63
C ASP A 293 7.58 0.42 -0.25
N TRP A 294 7.31 1.35 -1.16
CA TRP A 294 7.50 2.79 -0.97
C TRP A 294 6.37 3.49 -0.20
N GLY A 295 5.29 2.77 0.09
CA GLY A 295 4.10 3.28 0.76
C GLY A 295 3.18 4.09 -0.16
N GLY A 296 2.30 4.87 0.45
CA GLY A 296 1.32 5.70 -0.26
C GLY A 296 1.93 6.97 -0.84
N VAL A 297 1.94 7.09 -2.16
CA VAL A 297 2.46 8.28 -2.88
C VAL A 297 1.32 8.94 -3.65
N SER A 298 1.21 10.26 -3.52
CA SER A 298 0.13 11.03 -4.14
C SER A 298 0.62 11.90 -5.29
N PRO A 299 0.01 11.80 -6.47
CA PRO A 299 0.24 12.74 -7.57
C PRO A 299 -0.58 14.04 -7.43
N VAL A 300 -1.52 14.11 -6.47
CA VAL A 300 -2.50 15.22 -6.35
C VAL A 300 -2.30 16.04 -5.09
N THR A 301 -2.18 15.37 -3.94
CA THR A 301 -2.19 15.99 -2.61
C THR A 301 -0.80 15.95 -1.98
N PRO A 302 -0.36 17.00 -1.27
CA PRO A 302 0.91 16.97 -0.55
C PRO A 302 0.90 15.95 0.59
N ASP A 303 2.07 15.68 1.17
CA ASP A 303 2.16 15.03 2.47
C ASP A 303 1.72 16.04 3.55
N HIS A 304 0.49 15.94 4.06
CA HIS A 304 0.03 16.87 5.10
C HIS A 304 0.71 16.65 6.46
N VAL A 305 1.39 15.52 6.66
CA VAL A 305 2.18 15.26 7.87
C VAL A 305 3.55 15.92 7.75
N ASN A 306 4.19 15.81 6.59
CA ASN A 306 5.49 16.43 6.27
C ASN A 306 5.38 17.36 5.04
N PRO A 307 4.65 18.49 5.14
CA PRO A 307 4.36 19.35 3.98
C PRO A 307 5.60 19.97 3.34
N GLU A 308 6.70 20.04 4.09
CA GLU A 308 8.01 20.51 3.63
C GLU A 308 8.80 19.47 2.81
N MET A 309 8.36 18.20 2.81
CA MET A 309 9.01 17.08 2.11
C MET A 309 8.04 16.48 1.07
N PRO A 310 7.98 17.03 -0.16
CA PRO A 310 7.01 16.59 -1.16
C PRO A 310 7.25 15.14 -1.60
N TRP A 311 6.19 14.50 -2.09
CA TRP A 311 6.28 13.17 -2.67
C TRP A 311 7.22 13.14 -3.88
N PRO A 312 8.03 12.08 -4.06
CA PRO A 312 8.73 11.87 -5.32
C PRO A 312 7.72 11.64 -6.46
N HIS A 313 8.02 12.16 -7.64
CA HIS A 313 7.24 11.85 -8.84
C HIS A 313 7.32 10.36 -9.19
N LEU A 314 6.25 9.82 -9.78
CA LEU A 314 6.16 8.40 -10.17
C LEU A 314 7.32 7.96 -11.07
N ASP A 315 7.71 8.78 -12.04
CA ASP A 315 8.84 8.45 -12.92
C ASP A 315 10.15 8.33 -12.14
N ARG A 316 10.34 9.19 -11.13
CA ARG A 316 11.52 9.12 -10.26
C ARG A 316 11.50 7.86 -9.37
N LEU A 317 10.34 7.46 -8.85
CA LEU A 317 10.20 6.19 -8.12
C LEU A 317 10.55 5.01 -9.01
N ARG A 318 10.04 5.00 -10.25
CA ARG A 318 10.31 3.94 -11.23
C ARG A 318 11.80 3.87 -11.56
N GLU A 319 12.40 4.99 -11.96
CA GLU A 319 13.84 5.08 -12.26
C GLU A 319 14.72 4.56 -11.12
N VAL A 320 14.45 4.99 -9.88
CA VAL A 320 15.26 4.57 -8.71
C VAL A 320 15.07 3.09 -8.42
N THR A 321 13.84 2.59 -8.52
CA THR A 321 13.52 1.17 -8.30
C THR A 321 14.25 0.29 -9.32
N GLU A 322 14.15 0.64 -10.61
CA GLU A 322 14.80 -0.08 -11.71
C GLU A 322 16.33 0.02 -11.65
N ALA A 323 16.88 1.17 -11.27
CA ALA A 323 18.33 1.33 -11.07
C ALA A 323 18.90 0.41 -9.96
N HIS A 324 18.05 -0.10 -9.07
CA HIS A 324 18.40 -1.07 -8.03
C HIS A 324 18.03 -2.51 -8.40
N GLY A 325 17.64 -2.78 -9.64
CA GLY A 325 17.32 -4.12 -10.14
C GLY A 325 15.92 -4.61 -9.74
N HIS A 326 15.01 -3.70 -9.42
CA HIS A 326 13.64 -4.00 -9.01
C HIS A 326 12.62 -3.49 -10.02
N THR A 327 11.40 -4.02 -9.97
CA THR A 327 10.26 -3.57 -10.77
C THR A 327 9.23 -2.90 -9.88
N LEU A 328 8.85 -1.65 -10.21
CA LEU A 328 7.83 -0.91 -9.49
C LEU A 328 6.42 -1.36 -9.91
N ALA A 329 5.57 -1.71 -8.95
CA ALA A 329 4.18 -2.10 -9.21
C ALA A 329 3.19 -1.33 -8.32
N PRO A 330 2.10 -0.79 -8.87
CA PRO A 330 1.06 -0.18 -8.04
C PRO A 330 0.29 -1.27 -7.28
N ARG A 331 -0.08 -0.99 -6.03
CA ARG A 331 -0.93 -1.85 -5.20
C ARG A 331 -2.16 -1.10 -4.68
N LEU A 332 -3.13 -1.85 -4.20
CA LEU A 332 -4.26 -1.32 -3.45
C LEU A 332 -3.85 -1.04 -2.00
N THR A 333 -4.74 -0.39 -1.25
CA THR A 333 -4.56 -0.20 0.20
C THR A 333 -4.66 -1.50 1.02
N VAL A 334 -5.21 -2.56 0.42
CA VAL A 334 -5.18 -3.92 0.93
C VAL A 334 -4.21 -4.75 0.09
N TYR A 335 -3.28 -5.46 0.73
CA TYR A 335 -2.26 -6.22 0.01
C TYR A 335 -2.80 -7.53 -0.58
N PRO A 336 -2.13 -8.07 -1.63
CA PRO A 336 -2.55 -9.29 -2.29
C PRO A 336 -2.84 -10.49 -1.38
N ALA A 337 -2.05 -10.72 -0.32
CA ALA A 337 -2.24 -11.84 0.59
C ALA A 337 -3.59 -11.78 1.34
N TRP A 338 -4.10 -10.57 1.60
CA TRP A 338 -5.40 -10.32 2.23
C TRP A 338 -6.52 -10.24 1.20
N ALA A 339 -6.31 -9.54 0.09
CA ALA A 339 -7.29 -9.39 -0.98
C ALA A 339 -7.72 -10.75 -1.58
N ARG A 340 -6.81 -11.74 -1.64
CA ARG A 340 -7.11 -13.12 -2.09
C ARG A 340 -7.91 -13.97 -1.10
N GLN A 341 -8.12 -13.48 0.12
CA GLN A 341 -8.92 -14.13 1.15
C GLN A 341 -10.08 -13.22 1.60
N PRO A 342 -10.95 -12.79 0.66
CA PRO A 342 -11.92 -11.72 0.90
C PRO A 342 -12.98 -12.08 1.94
N ASP A 343 -13.30 -13.37 2.10
CA ASP A 343 -14.27 -13.84 3.08
C ASP A 343 -13.81 -13.65 4.53
N ARG A 344 -12.49 -13.62 4.75
CA ARG A 344 -11.88 -13.39 6.06
C ARG A 344 -11.64 -11.91 6.31
N TRP A 345 -11.03 -11.24 5.33
CA TRP A 345 -10.40 -9.94 5.56
C TRP A 345 -11.24 -8.74 5.15
N LEU A 346 -12.21 -8.93 4.26
CA LEU A 346 -13.02 -7.85 3.74
C LEU A 346 -14.45 -7.96 4.24
N ASP A 347 -15.09 -6.81 4.42
CA ASP A 347 -16.53 -6.77 4.48
C ASP A 347 -17.14 -7.21 3.14
N GLU A 348 -18.32 -7.81 3.17
CA GLU A 348 -19.02 -8.25 1.96
C GLU A 348 -19.20 -7.09 0.97
N ALA A 349 -19.50 -5.89 1.48
CA ALA A 349 -19.64 -4.68 0.68
C ALA A 349 -18.34 -4.29 -0.08
N LEU A 350 -17.17 -4.66 0.45
CA LEU A 350 -15.87 -4.27 -0.10
C LEU A 350 -15.24 -5.31 -1.04
N ARG A 351 -15.78 -6.54 -1.08
CA ARG A 351 -15.21 -7.60 -1.93
C ARG A 351 -15.21 -7.24 -3.42
N PHE A 352 -16.33 -6.70 -3.91
CA PHE A 352 -16.44 -6.29 -5.31
C PHE A 352 -15.62 -5.03 -5.64
N PRO A 353 -15.67 -3.94 -4.84
CA PRO A 353 -14.80 -2.78 -5.03
C PRO A 353 -13.31 -3.12 -5.09
N VAL A 354 -12.83 -3.98 -4.19
CA VAL A 354 -11.43 -4.45 -4.21
C VAL A 354 -11.15 -5.25 -5.48
N LEU A 355 -11.96 -6.27 -5.79
CA LEU A 355 -11.77 -7.11 -6.97
C LEU A 355 -11.76 -6.30 -8.28
N ARG A 356 -12.63 -5.29 -8.40
CA ARG A 356 -12.73 -4.44 -9.59
C ARG A 356 -11.44 -3.65 -9.86
N ARG A 357 -10.71 -3.29 -8.80
CA ARG A 357 -9.44 -2.56 -8.88
C ARG A 357 -8.21 -3.46 -8.84
N SER A 358 -8.42 -4.77 -8.67
CA SER A 358 -7.36 -5.76 -8.64
C SER A 358 -7.01 -6.27 -10.03
N ASP A 359 -5.72 -6.47 -10.29
CA ASP A 359 -5.25 -7.29 -11.40
C ASP A 359 -5.31 -8.79 -11.03
N ALA A 360 -4.80 -9.66 -11.90
CA ALA A 360 -4.78 -11.11 -11.68
C ALA A 360 -3.96 -11.55 -10.46
N GLU A 361 -3.05 -10.70 -9.97
CA GLU A 361 -2.24 -10.93 -8.77
C GLU A 361 -2.80 -10.21 -7.54
N SER A 362 -3.96 -9.56 -7.65
CA SER A 362 -4.55 -8.71 -6.62
C SER A 362 -3.74 -7.46 -6.28
N LEU A 363 -2.83 -7.04 -7.16
CA LEU A 363 -2.23 -5.70 -7.17
C LEU A 363 -3.21 -4.70 -7.79
N ALA A 364 -2.89 -3.41 -7.73
CA ALA A 364 -3.74 -2.41 -8.38
C ALA A 364 -3.58 -2.49 -9.89
N ARG A 365 -4.70 -2.37 -10.62
CA ARG A 365 -4.67 -2.25 -12.08
C ARG A 365 -3.93 -0.95 -12.46
N ASP A 366 -3.05 -1.07 -13.43
CA ASP A 366 -2.25 0.02 -14.01
C ASP A 366 -2.93 0.67 -15.23
N ASP A 367 -4.06 0.11 -15.68
CA ASP A 367 -4.92 0.64 -16.73
C ASP A 367 -6.42 0.55 -16.36
N HIS A 368 -7.24 1.21 -17.17
CA HIS A 368 -8.70 1.15 -17.10
C HIS A 368 -9.30 0.17 -18.13
N TRP A 369 -8.45 -0.42 -18.98
CA TRP A 369 -8.86 -1.23 -20.11
C TRP A 369 -9.53 -2.51 -19.63
N HIS A 370 -10.57 -2.95 -20.34
CA HIS A 370 -11.20 -4.24 -20.10
C HIS A 370 -11.93 -4.70 -21.36
N ALA A 371 -12.05 -6.02 -21.51
CA ALA A 371 -12.72 -6.60 -22.66
C ALA A 371 -14.18 -6.12 -22.76
N GLY A 372 -14.53 -5.51 -23.90
CA GLY A 372 -15.86 -4.96 -24.16
C GLY A 372 -16.08 -3.53 -23.67
N GLY A 373 -15.05 -2.87 -23.13
CA GLY A 373 -15.05 -1.43 -22.86
C GLY A 373 -14.81 -0.59 -24.13
N ASP A 374 -14.91 0.73 -23.97
CA ASP A 374 -14.73 1.72 -25.05
C ASP A 374 -13.28 2.25 -25.14
N GLU A 375 -12.39 1.77 -24.27
CA GLU A 375 -10.98 2.16 -24.25
C GLU A 375 -10.12 1.29 -25.14
N ASP A 376 -9.13 1.90 -25.79
CA ASP A 376 -8.11 1.16 -26.53
C ASP A 376 -7.22 0.34 -25.58
N PRO A 377 -6.78 -0.86 -26.00
CA PRO A 377 -5.86 -1.66 -25.19
C PRO A 377 -4.54 -0.91 -24.94
N PRO A 378 -3.94 -1.08 -23.74
CA PRO A 378 -2.68 -0.42 -23.42
C PRO A 378 -1.57 -0.87 -24.36
N GLN A 379 -0.70 0.06 -24.74
CA GLN A 379 0.51 -0.26 -25.50
C GLN A 379 1.59 -0.81 -24.57
N LEU A 380 1.59 -2.13 -24.37
CA LEU A 380 2.57 -2.83 -23.52
C LEU A 380 3.97 -2.93 -24.15
N LEU A 381 4.04 -2.91 -25.48
CA LEU A 381 5.28 -3.03 -26.25
C LEU A 381 5.49 -1.75 -27.06
N ALA A 382 6.41 -0.89 -26.63
CA ALA A 382 6.78 0.30 -27.40
C ALA A 382 7.22 -0.09 -28.83
N THR A 383 6.73 0.65 -29.83
CA THR A 383 6.95 0.40 -31.27
C THR A 383 8.29 0.92 -31.81
N GLU A 384 9.00 1.75 -31.05
CA GLU A 384 10.34 2.16 -31.42
C GLU A 384 11.25 0.92 -31.37
N PRO A 385 12.06 0.66 -32.42
CA PRO A 385 13.18 -0.28 -32.35
C PRO A 385 14.21 0.38 -31.45
N THR A 386 13.90 0.42 -30.17
CA THR A 386 14.84 0.86 -29.17
C THR A 386 16.06 -0.05 -29.36
N THR A 387 17.25 0.54 -29.37
CA THR A 387 18.54 -0.14 -29.50
C THR A 387 18.86 -1.01 -28.28
N PHE A 388 17.84 -1.63 -27.70
CA PHE A 388 17.90 -2.52 -26.58
C PHE A 388 18.43 -3.83 -27.12
N ARG A 389 19.67 -4.09 -26.71
CA ARG A 389 20.38 -5.31 -27.01
C ARG A 389 19.50 -6.49 -26.65
N VAL A 390 19.45 -7.48 -27.55
CA VAL A 390 19.23 -8.89 -27.20
C VAL A 390 19.95 -9.13 -25.87
N GLY A 391 19.19 -9.35 -24.79
CA GLY A 391 19.72 -9.46 -23.43
C GLY A 391 19.36 -8.35 -22.43
N THR A 392 18.24 -7.64 -22.57
CA THR A 392 17.56 -7.12 -21.36
C THR A 392 16.96 -8.32 -20.65
N VAL A 393 17.77 -8.90 -19.76
CA VAL A 393 17.49 -10.18 -19.13
C VAL A 393 16.31 -9.97 -18.20
N ALA A 394 15.18 -10.64 -18.46
CA ALA A 394 14.23 -10.93 -17.39
C ALA A 394 15.04 -11.46 -16.19
N GLY A 395 14.74 -11.02 -14.97
CA GLY A 395 15.43 -11.53 -13.77
C GLY A 395 14.70 -12.74 -13.19
N GLY A 396 15.35 -13.46 -12.28
CA GLY A 396 14.71 -14.47 -11.44
C GLY A 396 13.93 -15.55 -12.20
N ALA A 397 12.75 -15.90 -11.69
CA ALA A 397 11.95 -17.03 -12.17
C ALA A 397 11.50 -16.87 -13.63
N VAL A 398 11.14 -15.66 -14.06
CA VAL A 398 10.77 -15.42 -15.48
C VAL A 398 11.94 -15.73 -16.40
N ALA A 399 13.16 -15.31 -16.02
CA ALA A 399 14.37 -15.62 -16.77
C ALA A 399 14.61 -17.13 -16.92
N GLU A 400 14.47 -17.86 -15.82
CA GLU A 400 14.67 -19.30 -15.77
C GLU A 400 13.68 -20.04 -16.66
N VAL A 401 12.39 -19.65 -16.60
CA VAL A 401 11.35 -20.20 -17.47
C VAL A 401 11.66 -19.91 -18.94
N LEU A 402 12.00 -18.66 -19.29
CA LEU A 402 12.32 -18.29 -20.67
C LEU A 402 13.56 -19.04 -21.20
N ALA A 403 14.56 -19.28 -20.35
CA ALA A 403 15.75 -20.06 -20.71
C ALA A 403 15.41 -21.54 -20.98
N GLY A 404 14.58 -22.16 -20.14
CA GLY A 404 14.09 -23.53 -20.35
C GLY A 404 13.30 -23.65 -21.65
N VAL A 405 12.40 -22.71 -21.92
CA VAL A 405 11.62 -22.65 -23.17
C VAL A 405 12.53 -22.57 -24.40
N MET A 406 13.54 -21.70 -24.38
CA MET A 406 14.51 -21.58 -25.47
C MET A 406 15.40 -22.83 -25.63
N ALA A 407 15.57 -23.62 -24.57
CA ALA A 407 16.23 -24.92 -24.61
C ALA A 407 15.31 -26.06 -25.12
N GLY A 408 14.03 -25.78 -25.40
CA GLY A 408 13.05 -26.74 -25.90
C GLY A 408 12.24 -27.44 -24.81
N GLU A 409 12.24 -26.93 -23.57
CA GLU A 409 11.39 -27.44 -22.50
C GLU A 409 9.93 -27.02 -22.68
N GLU A 410 8.99 -27.92 -22.40
CA GLU A 410 7.56 -27.62 -22.41
C GLU A 410 7.17 -26.87 -21.13
N VAL A 411 6.39 -25.79 -21.28
CA VAL A 411 5.85 -25.03 -20.14
C VAL A 411 4.70 -25.77 -19.47
N GLY A 412 4.80 -25.97 -18.16
CA GLY A 412 3.72 -26.44 -17.31
C GLY A 412 2.88 -25.29 -16.77
N ILE A 413 1.99 -25.61 -15.83
CA ILE A 413 1.09 -24.61 -15.20
C ILE A 413 1.89 -23.57 -14.41
N ASP A 414 2.90 -24.01 -13.64
CA ASP A 414 3.68 -23.13 -12.77
C ASP A 414 4.54 -22.15 -13.58
N GLU A 415 5.11 -22.61 -14.70
CA GLU A 415 5.84 -21.79 -15.65
C GLU A 415 4.91 -20.75 -16.31
N ILE A 416 3.69 -21.16 -16.71
CA ILE A 416 2.70 -20.24 -17.29
C ILE A 416 2.29 -19.17 -16.27
N VAL A 417 2.03 -19.55 -15.01
CA VAL A 417 1.70 -18.60 -13.93
C VAL A 417 2.86 -17.63 -13.70
N THR A 418 4.09 -18.13 -13.75
CA THR A 418 5.31 -17.29 -13.66
C THR A 418 5.39 -16.30 -14.82
N LEU A 419 5.07 -16.70 -16.05
CA LEU A 419 5.05 -15.77 -17.19
C LEU A 419 3.94 -14.71 -17.06
N PHE A 420 2.79 -15.05 -16.45
CA PHE A 420 1.72 -14.08 -16.19
C PHE A 420 2.06 -13.04 -15.11
N SER A 421 3.05 -13.30 -14.25
CA SER A 421 3.51 -12.34 -13.25
C SER A 421 4.54 -11.34 -13.79
N ALA A 422 4.98 -11.51 -15.05
CA ALA A 422 5.94 -10.63 -15.70
C ALA A 422 5.46 -9.17 -15.67
N ARG A 423 6.37 -8.26 -15.32
CA ARG A 423 6.12 -6.81 -15.26
C ARG A 423 7.28 -6.03 -15.88
N GLY A 424 6.99 -4.83 -16.38
CA GLY A 424 8.02 -3.92 -16.91
C GLY A 424 8.86 -4.58 -18.01
N PRO A 425 10.21 -4.57 -17.92
CA PRO A 425 11.10 -5.16 -18.92
C PRO A 425 10.86 -6.66 -19.19
N GLU A 426 10.34 -7.41 -18.21
CA GLU A 426 10.07 -8.84 -18.35
C GLU A 426 8.99 -9.11 -19.39
N VAL A 427 7.99 -8.22 -19.52
CA VAL A 427 6.91 -8.36 -20.53
C VAL A 427 7.49 -8.35 -21.94
N ARG A 428 8.49 -7.50 -22.19
CA ARG A 428 9.20 -7.49 -23.47
C ARG A 428 10.01 -8.76 -23.68
N ALA A 429 10.72 -9.25 -22.66
CA ALA A 429 11.47 -10.49 -22.76
C ALA A 429 10.57 -11.69 -23.11
N VAL A 430 9.39 -11.78 -22.51
CA VAL A 430 8.38 -12.81 -22.84
C VAL A 430 7.91 -12.66 -24.30
N ALA A 431 7.61 -11.44 -24.73
CA ALA A 431 7.17 -11.16 -26.10
C ALA A 431 8.24 -11.49 -27.15
N ASP A 432 9.51 -11.17 -26.87
CA ASP A 432 10.63 -11.43 -27.78
C ASP A 432 10.89 -12.94 -27.94
N VAL A 433 10.79 -13.72 -26.85
CA VAL A 433 10.88 -15.19 -26.91
C VAL A 433 9.70 -15.77 -27.68
N ALA A 434 8.48 -15.28 -27.43
CA ALA A 434 7.29 -15.72 -28.17
C ALA A 434 7.42 -15.42 -29.69
N ASP A 435 7.98 -14.26 -30.05
CA ASP A 435 8.22 -13.89 -31.45
C ASP A 435 9.26 -14.80 -32.12
N GLU A 436 10.33 -15.14 -31.42
CA GLU A 436 11.37 -16.05 -31.90
C GLU A 436 10.80 -17.46 -32.13
N LEU A 437 10.04 -18.01 -31.18
CA LEU A 437 9.37 -19.31 -31.33
C LEU A 437 8.40 -19.31 -32.52
N ARG A 438 7.61 -18.24 -32.67
CA ARG A 438 6.73 -18.06 -33.83
C ARG A 438 7.54 -18.06 -35.12
N ARG A 439 8.66 -17.33 -35.18
CA ARG A 439 9.54 -17.24 -36.36
C ARG A 439 10.15 -18.58 -36.72
N GLN A 440 10.56 -19.38 -35.74
CA GLN A 440 11.05 -20.74 -35.96
C GLN A 440 9.96 -21.66 -36.53
N ALA A 441 8.71 -21.50 -36.08
CA ALA A 441 7.59 -22.34 -36.51
C ALA A 441 7.03 -21.98 -37.89
N VAL A 442 6.86 -20.69 -38.20
CA VAL A 442 6.15 -20.22 -39.41
C VAL A 442 6.88 -19.15 -40.23
N GLY A 443 8.08 -18.75 -39.82
CA GLY A 443 8.84 -17.69 -40.47
C GLY A 443 8.23 -16.29 -40.33
N ASP A 444 8.63 -15.39 -41.23
CA ASP A 444 8.21 -13.98 -41.21
C ASP A 444 6.84 -13.74 -41.86
N THR A 445 6.28 -14.74 -42.55
CA THR A 445 5.00 -14.60 -43.25
C THR A 445 3.84 -14.76 -42.27
N VAL A 446 3.21 -13.64 -41.89
CA VAL A 446 1.96 -13.63 -41.11
C VAL A 446 0.77 -13.76 -42.06
N THR A 447 -0.13 -14.71 -41.79
CA THR A 447 -1.34 -14.93 -42.60
C THR A 447 -2.59 -14.42 -41.90
N TRP A 448 -3.58 -13.98 -42.68
CA TRP A 448 -4.90 -13.60 -42.17
C TRP A 448 -5.98 -14.17 -43.09
N VAL A 449 -7.16 -14.44 -42.53
CA VAL A 449 -8.31 -14.89 -43.31
C VAL A 449 -9.23 -13.68 -43.55
N SER A 450 -9.42 -13.33 -44.82
CA SER A 450 -10.49 -12.39 -45.22
C SER A 450 -11.83 -13.10 -45.10
N ASN A 451 -12.40 -13.06 -43.89
CA ASN A 451 -13.64 -13.74 -43.55
C ASN A 451 -14.82 -12.77 -43.50
N ARG A 452 -16.00 -13.26 -43.83
CA ARG A 452 -17.28 -12.62 -43.55
C ARG A 452 -18.06 -13.53 -42.60
N ASN A 453 -18.28 -13.08 -41.38
CA ASN A 453 -19.12 -13.82 -40.42
C ASN A 453 -20.57 -13.82 -40.93
N ILE A 454 -20.97 -14.91 -41.59
CA ILE A 454 -22.34 -15.15 -42.04
C ILE A 454 -23.12 -15.77 -40.88
N ASN A 455 -23.86 -14.94 -40.15
CA ASN A 455 -24.76 -15.39 -39.09
C ASN A 455 -26.10 -15.81 -39.70
N TYR A 456 -26.31 -17.13 -39.89
CA TYR A 456 -27.59 -17.67 -40.37
C TYR A 456 -28.74 -17.43 -39.38
N THR A 457 -28.44 -17.30 -38.08
CA THR A 457 -29.39 -16.91 -37.03
C THR A 457 -28.65 -16.25 -35.88
N ASN A 458 -29.27 -15.24 -35.27
CA ASN A 458 -28.87 -14.65 -33.99
C ASN A 458 -29.94 -14.89 -32.91
N VAL A 459 -30.84 -15.85 -33.13
CA VAL A 459 -31.91 -16.26 -32.22
C VAL A 459 -31.55 -17.62 -31.63
N CYS A 460 -31.17 -17.60 -30.36
CA CYS A 460 -30.84 -18.78 -29.56
C CYS A 460 -31.79 -18.85 -28.36
N THR A 461 -32.45 -19.99 -28.16
CA THR A 461 -33.42 -20.20 -27.06
C THR A 461 -32.75 -20.56 -25.74
N PHE A 462 -31.44 -20.84 -25.74
CA PHE A 462 -30.65 -21.08 -24.53
C PHE A 462 -30.45 -19.82 -23.70
N LYS A 463 -30.19 -19.98 -22.40
CA LYS A 463 -30.08 -18.88 -21.41
C LYS A 463 -28.64 -18.59 -20.99
N CYS A 464 -27.69 -18.60 -21.93
CA CYS A 464 -26.31 -18.22 -21.62
C CYS A 464 -26.27 -16.73 -21.28
N ARG A 465 -25.82 -16.39 -20.06
CA ARG A 465 -25.81 -15.00 -19.56
C ARG A 465 -24.87 -14.06 -20.32
N PHE A 466 -23.90 -14.61 -21.04
CA PHE A 466 -22.89 -13.86 -21.80
C PHE A 466 -23.16 -13.78 -23.31
N CYS A 467 -24.14 -14.53 -23.82
CA CYS A 467 -24.31 -14.69 -25.28
C CYS A 467 -25.32 -13.68 -25.84
N ALA A 468 -24.89 -12.80 -26.75
CA ALA A 468 -25.75 -11.82 -27.42
C ALA A 468 -26.87 -12.45 -28.29
N PHE A 469 -26.76 -13.74 -28.63
CA PHE A 469 -27.77 -14.46 -29.41
C PHE A 469 -28.87 -15.06 -28.51
N SER A 470 -28.67 -15.10 -27.19
CA SER A 470 -29.66 -15.56 -26.23
C SER A 470 -30.90 -14.65 -26.26
N LYS A 471 -32.06 -15.23 -26.58
CA LYS A 471 -33.37 -14.54 -26.56
C LYS A 471 -34.34 -15.11 -25.51
N GLY A 472 -33.94 -16.18 -24.82
CA GLY A 472 -34.84 -16.95 -23.95
C GLY A 472 -35.87 -17.75 -24.74
N PRO A 473 -36.74 -18.54 -24.07
CA PRO A 473 -37.84 -19.21 -24.75
C PRO A 473 -38.76 -18.17 -25.39
N LEU A 474 -39.07 -18.35 -26.67
CA LEU A 474 -40.10 -17.58 -27.38
C LEU A 474 -41.42 -17.72 -26.62
N SER A 475 -41.96 -16.61 -26.11
CA SER A 475 -43.29 -16.54 -25.47
C SER A 475 -44.40 -16.82 -26.47
#